data_AF-A0A150N594-F1
#
_entry.id   AF-A0A150N594-F1
#
_cell.length_a   1.000
_cell.length_b   1.000
_cell.length_c   1.000
_cell.angle_alpha   90.00
_cell.angle_beta   90.00
_cell.angle_gamma   90.00
#
_symmetry.space_group_name_H-M   'P 1'
#
loop_
_entity.id
_entity.type
_entity.pdbx_description
1 polymer ?
#
loop_
_entity_poly.entity_id
_entity_poly.type
_entity_poly.pdbx_seq_one_letter_code
_entity_poly.pdbx_strand_id
1 'polypeptide(L)'
;MQLLTVTKPMFIPFIVAGDPRPDITIELALALQEAGADILELGVPYSDPLADGPIIQRAAKRALRQQMTLKKAIELVPEMRKKRSKNSDYSLYVLQSCVTIRRRILFCFSAKK
;
A
#
# COMPACT_ATOMS: atom_id res chain seq x y z
N MET A 1 17.24 -10.83 13.92
CA MET A 1 17.12 -10.16 12.63
C MET A 1 17.22 -11.24 11.56
N GLN A 2 16.10 -11.82 11.13
CA GLN A 2 16.11 -12.80 10.04
C GLN A 2 16.22 -12.00 8.74
N LEU A 3 17.41 -12.05 8.13
CA LEU A 3 17.57 -11.64 6.74
C LEU A 3 16.68 -12.58 5.91
N LEU A 4 15.75 -12.01 5.16
CA LEU A 4 14.99 -12.75 4.16
C LEU A 4 16.01 -13.31 3.16
N THR A 5 16.33 -14.60 3.27
CA THR A 5 17.00 -15.32 2.20
C THR A 5 16.01 -15.35 1.04
N VAL A 6 16.15 -14.41 0.11
CA VAL A 6 15.30 -14.34 -1.09
C VAL A 6 15.68 -15.52 -1.97
N THR A 7 14.97 -16.63 -1.81
CA THR A 7 15.17 -17.87 -2.57
C THR A 7 14.40 -17.88 -3.89
N LYS A 8 13.44 -16.96 -4.06
CA LYS A 8 12.60 -16.79 -5.26
C LYS A 8 12.35 -15.31 -5.57
N PRO A 9 12.11 -14.93 -6.84
CA PRO A 9 11.61 -13.60 -7.18
C PRO A 9 10.34 -13.27 -6.39
N MET A 10 10.23 -12.03 -5.93
CA MET A 10 9.05 -11.55 -5.21
C MET A 10 8.14 -10.75 -6.16
N PHE A 11 6.84 -11.00 -6.07
CA PHE A 11 5.84 -10.18 -6.75
C PHE A 11 5.37 -9.06 -5.82
N ILE A 12 5.69 -7.82 -6.19
CA ILE A 12 5.43 -6.63 -5.39
C ILE A 12 4.57 -5.64 -6.21
N PRO A 13 3.24 -5.80 -6.23
CA PRO A 13 2.37 -4.84 -6.88
C PRO A 13 2.30 -3.50 -6.13
N PHE A 14 2.17 -2.43 -6.91
CA PHE A 14 1.94 -1.07 -6.44
C PHE A 14 0.54 -0.60 -6.84
N ILE A 15 -0.20 -0.04 -5.89
CA ILE A 15 -1.49 0.63 -6.13
C ILE A 15 -1.55 1.97 -5.40
N VAL A 16 -2.28 2.94 -5.96
CA VAL A 16 -2.53 4.22 -5.29
C VAL A 16 -3.80 4.12 -4.44
N ALA A 17 -3.69 4.46 -3.16
CA ALA A 17 -4.83 4.48 -2.26
C ALA A 17 -5.89 5.45 -2.77
N GLY A 18 -7.14 4.99 -2.91
CA GLY A 18 -8.22 5.80 -3.45
C GLY A 18 -8.40 5.70 -4.97
N ASP A 19 -7.59 4.93 -5.70
CA ASP A 19 -7.70 4.77 -7.15
C ASP A 19 -8.24 3.38 -7.55
N PRO A 20 -9.16 3.27 -8.53
CA PRO A 20 -9.94 4.35 -9.18
C PRO A 20 -11.05 4.96 -8.31
N ARG A 21 -11.40 4.32 -7.20
CA ARG A 21 -12.32 4.82 -6.17
C ARG A 21 -11.86 4.37 -4.76
N PRO A 22 -12.25 5.05 -3.66
CA PRO A 22 -11.76 4.71 -2.33
C PRO A 22 -12.40 3.46 -1.72
N ASP A 23 -13.63 3.16 -2.11
CA ASP A 23 -14.39 1.98 -1.69
C ASP A 23 -13.76 0.66 -2.16
N ILE A 24 -13.17 0.65 -3.36
CA ILE A 24 -12.61 -0.55 -3.99
C ILE A 24 -11.14 -0.81 -3.64
N THR A 25 -10.45 0.11 -2.98
CA THR A 25 -9.01 -0.04 -2.69
C THR A 25 -8.73 -1.30 -1.86
N ILE A 26 -9.63 -1.64 -0.94
CA ILE A 26 -9.51 -2.84 -0.10
C ILE A 26 -9.73 -4.11 -0.94
N GLU A 27 -10.75 -4.12 -1.79
CA GLU A 27 -11.05 -5.26 -2.67
C GLU A 27 -9.89 -5.52 -3.63
N LEU A 28 -9.30 -4.47 -4.19
CA LEU A 28 -8.13 -4.58 -5.07
C LEU A 28 -6.92 -5.16 -4.33
N ALA A 29 -6.67 -4.72 -3.09
CA ALA A 29 -5.59 -5.26 -2.26
C ALA A 29 -5.78 -6.76 -1.97
N LEU A 30 -7.01 -7.19 -1.67
CA LEU A 30 -7.33 -8.60 -1.44
C LEU A 30 -7.21 -9.43 -2.73
N ALA A 31 -7.64 -8.89 -3.87
CA ALA A 31 -7.50 -9.57 -5.16
C ALA A 31 -6.02 -9.75 -5.56
N LEU A 32 -5.17 -8.74 -5.32
CA LEU A 32 -3.72 -8.86 -5.55
C LEU A 32 -3.07 -9.89 -4.63
N GLN A 33 -3.55 -9.99 -3.40
CA GLN A 33 -3.11 -11.00 -2.45
C GLN A 33 -3.50 -12.41 -2.92
N GLU A 34 -4.73 -12.61 -3.41
CA GLU A 34 -5.18 -13.89 -3.99
C GLU A 34 -4.39 -14.25 -5.26
N ALA A 35 -3.96 -13.24 -6.03
CA ALA A 35 -3.08 -13.41 -7.19
C ALA A 35 -1.62 -13.77 -6.83
N GLY A 36 -1.27 -13.84 -5.54
CA GLY A 36 0.05 -14.26 -5.08
C GLY A 36 1.06 -13.13 -4.85
N ALA A 37 0.58 -11.91 -4.57
CA ALA A 37 1.46 -10.81 -4.15
C ALA A 37 2.19 -11.13 -2.84
N ASP A 38 3.52 -11.07 -2.86
CA ASP A 38 4.36 -11.27 -1.67
C ASP A 38 4.32 -10.03 -0.75
N ILE A 39 4.32 -8.83 -1.34
CA ILE A 39 4.27 -7.54 -0.65
C ILE A 39 3.34 -6.62 -1.43
N LEU A 40 2.46 -5.87 -0.76
CA LEU A 40 1.68 -4.82 -1.40
C LEU A 40 2.25 -3.44 -1.08
N GLU A 41 2.60 -2.68 -2.11
CA GLU A 41 2.90 -1.27 -1.98
C GLU A 41 1.63 -0.42 -2.15
N LEU A 42 1.31 0.34 -1.12
CA LEU A 42 0.17 1.25 -1.10
C LEU A 42 0.68 2.68 -1.16
N GLY A 43 0.58 3.30 -2.33
CA GLY A 43 0.95 4.70 -2.55
C GLY A 43 -0.07 5.64 -1.94
N VAL A 44 0.38 6.65 -1.20
CA VAL A 44 -0.50 7.72 -0.71
C VAL A 44 -0.56 8.81 -1.77
N PRO A 45 -1.76 9.21 -2.24
CA PRO A 45 -1.86 10.23 -3.27
C PRO A 45 -1.35 11.58 -2.76
N TYR A 46 -0.51 12.23 -3.56
CA TYR A 46 0.11 13.52 -3.26
C TYR A 46 -0.14 14.53 -4.38
N SER A 47 -0.18 15.82 -4.04
CA SER A 47 -0.55 16.89 -4.99
C SER A 47 0.50 17.13 -6.07
N ASP A 48 1.77 16.87 -5.78
CA ASP A 48 2.89 17.09 -6.71
C ASP A 48 3.84 15.87 -6.78
N PRO A 49 3.42 14.76 -7.42
CA PRO A 49 4.21 13.55 -7.55
C PRO A 49 5.24 13.65 -8.69
N LEU A 50 6.30 14.45 -8.47
CA LEU A 50 7.34 14.75 -9.46
C LEU A 50 8.18 13.52 -9.88
N ALA A 51 8.33 12.54 -9.00
CA ALA A 51 9.09 11.32 -9.26
C ALA A 51 8.28 10.25 -10.02
N ASP A 52 6.97 10.45 -10.17
CA ASP A 52 6.08 9.45 -10.73
C ASP A 52 5.81 9.67 -12.22
N GLY A 53 5.62 8.58 -12.95
CA GLY A 53 5.20 8.62 -14.36
C GLY A 53 3.75 9.10 -14.54
N PRO A 54 3.36 9.48 -15.77
CA PRO A 54 2.07 10.12 -16.04
C PRO A 54 0.85 9.23 -15.75
N ILE A 55 1.01 7.91 -15.65
CA ILE A 55 -0.07 6.99 -15.23
C ILE A 55 -0.34 7.16 -13.73
N ILE A 56 0.71 7.11 -12.90
CA ILE A 56 0.60 7.22 -11.44
C ILE A 56 0.20 8.64 -11.03
N GLN A 57 0.70 9.68 -11.71
CA GLN A 57 0.23 11.05 -11.48
C GLN A 57 -1.29 11.20 -11.73
N ARG A 58 -1.84 10.52 -12.74
CA ARG A 58 -3.30 10.54 -13.00
C ARG A 58 -4.08 9.76 -11.95
N ALA A 59 -3.54 8.64 -11.46
CA ALA A 59 -4.11 7.89 -10.34
C ALA A 59 -4.16 8.73 -9.05
N ALA A 60 -3.06 9.39 -8.70
CA ALA A 60 -3.01 10.32 -7.57
C ALA A 60 -4.04 11.44 -7.72
N LYS A 61 -4.16 12.04 -8.92
CA LYS A 61 -5.18 13.06 -9.19
C LYS A 61 -6.62 12.52 -9.04
N ARG A 62 -6.92 11.28 -9.45
CA ARG A 62 -8.24 10.65 -9.25
C ARG A 62 -8.55 10.47 -7.77
N ALA A 63 -7.61 9.92 -7.01
CA ALA A 63 -7.75 9.72 -5.58
C ALA A 63 -7.92 11.04 -4.81
N LEU A 64 -7.15 12.08 -5.16
CA LEU A 64 -7.30 13.42 -4.57
C LEU A 64 -8.65 14.06 -4.87
N ARG A 65 -9.19 13.90 -6.08
CA ARG A 65 -10.55 14.38 -6.42
C ARG A 65 -11.64 13.73 -5.57
N GLN A 66 -11.40 12.51 -5.11
CA GLN A 66 -12.28 11.77 -4.20
C GLN A 66 -11.94 12.02 -2.72
N GLN A 67 -11.19 13.09 -2.44
CA GLN A 67 -10.83 13.53 -1.10
C GLN A 67 -10.05 12.48 -0.31
N MET A 68 -9.23 11.68 -0.99
CA MET A 68 -8.31 10.78 -0.29
C MET A 68 -7.23 11.59 0.41
N THR A 69 -6.89 11.18 1.65
CA THR A 69 -5.90 11.87 2.48
C THR A 69 -4.93 10.85 3.08
N LEU A 70 -3.78 11.32 3.58
CA LEU A 70 -2.84 10.48 4.32
C LEU A 70 -3.53 9.72 5.47
N LYS A 71 -4.41 10.39 6.23
CA LYS A 71 -5.16 9.78 7.33
C LYS A 71 -6.03 8.63 6.84
N LYS A 72 -6.83 8.85 5.79
CA LYS A 72 -7.67 7.81 5.19
C LYS A 72 -6.83 6.65 4.64
N ALA A 73 -5.66 6.93 4.03
CA ALA A 73 -4.76 5.90 3.52
C ALA A 73 -4.18 5.02 4.63
N ILE A 74 -3.80 5.61 5.77
CA ILE A 74 -3.33 4.86 6.95
C ILE A 74 -4.46 4.00 7.54
N GLU A 75 -5.70 4.52 7.57
CA GLU A 75 -6.89 3.82 8.07
C GLU A 75 -7.28 2.60 7.22
N LEU A 76 -6.88 2.55 5.94
CA LEU A 76 -7.12 1.37 5.09
C LEU A 76 -6.33 0.14 5.57
N VAL A 77 -5.13 0.32 6.11
CA VAL A 77 -4.25 -0.78 6.52
C VAL A 77 -4.88 -1.69 7.59
N PRO A 78 -5.41 -1.18 8.73
CA PRO A 78 -6.09 -2.04 9.69
C PRO A 78 -7.35 -2.70 9.13
N GLU A 79 -8.10 -2.03 8.24
CA GLU A 79 -9.29 -2.61 7.60
C GLU A 79 -8.93 -3.77 6.66
N MET A 80 -7.87 -3.62 5.86
CA MET A 80 -7.34 -4.70 5.01
C MET A 80 -6.87 -5.88 5.87
N ARG A 81 -6.19 -5.62 6.98
CA ARG A 81 -5.74 -6.67 7.91
C ARG A 81 -6.90 -7.46 8.53
N LYS A 82 -8.03 -6.81 8.83
CA LYS A 82 -9.24 -7.49 9.36
C LYS A 82 -9.89 -8.42 8.34
N LYS A 83 -9.90 -8.02 7.06
CA LYS A 83 -10.55 -8.79 5.98
C LYS A 83 -9.66 -9.87 5.36
N ARG A 84 -8.36 -9.90 5.72
CA ARG A 84 -7.39 -10.87 5.20
C ARG A 84 -7.77 -12.31 5.57
N SER A 85 -7.65 -13.25 4.62
CA SER A 85 -7.70 -14.69 4.91
C SER A 85 -6.50 -15.13 5.76
N LYS A 86 -6.72 -16.08 6.68
CA LYS A 86 -5.68 -16.59 7.60
C LYS A 86 -4.62 -17.45 6.92
N ASN A 87 -4.88 -17.92 5.69
CA ASN A 87 -4.04 -18.91 4.99
C ASN A 87 -2.87 -18.29 4.21
N SER A 88 -2.63 -17.01 4.38
CA SER A 88 -1.66 -16.27 3.58
C SER A 88 -0.82 -15.39 4.50
N ASP A 89 0.45 -15.76 4.66
CA ASP A 89 1.45 -15.16 5.56
C ASP A 89 1.88 -13.72 5.14
N TYR A 90 1.08 -13.02 4.35
CA TYR A 90 1.45 -11.70 3.82
C TYR A 90 1.23 -10.62 4.88
N SER A 91 2.34 -10.19 5.48
CA SER A 91 2.36 -9.27 6.62
C SER A 91 2.67 -7.81 6.26
N LEU A 92 3.07 -7.51 5.02
CA LEU A 92 3.73 -6.25 4.71
C LEU A 92 2.94 -5.39 3.71
N TYR A 93 2.33 -4.33 4.26
CA TYR A 93 1.86 -3.18 3.50
C TYR A 93 2.93 -2.10 3.60
N VAL A 94 3.52 -1.70 2.48
CA VAL A 94 4.49 -0.59 2.46
C VAL A 94 3.75 0.66 2.01
N LEU A 95 3.61 1.63 2.92
CA LEU A 95 3.10 2.94 2.58
C LEU A 95 4.22 3.71 1.87
N GLN A 96 4.13 3.83 0.55
CA GLN A 96 5.02 4.68 -0.25
C GLN A 96 4.49 6.11 -0.23
N SER A 97 5.02 6.90 0.70
CA SER A 97 5.03 8.36 0.61
C SER A 97 6.14 8.87 1.52
N CYS A 98 6.97 9.75 0.99
CA CYS A 98 8.05 10.38 1.73
C CYS A 98 7.44 11.37 2.75
N VAL A 99 6.92 10.87 3.86
CA VAL A 99 6.47 11.70 4.99
C VAL A 99 7.52 11.57 6.09
N THR A 100 8.38 12.58 6.22
CA THR A 100 9.35 12.69 7.32
C THR A 100 8.60 13.01 8.62
N ILE A 101 7.98 12.00 9.25
CA ILE A 101 7.43 12.12 10.59
C ILE A 101 8.60 11.97 11.58
N ARG A 102 8.99 13.09 12.19
CA ARG A 102 9.93 13.24 13.32
C ARG A 102 10.55 11.93 13.85
N ARG A 103 11.81 11.66 13.46
CA ARG A 103 12.74 10.66 14.08
C ARG A 103 12.23 9.23 14.27
N ARG A 104 11.10 8.84 13.67
CA ARG A 104 10.71 7.45 13.48
C ARG A 104 10.12 7.37 12.09
N ILE A 105 10.97 6.98 11.14
CA ILE A 105 10.50 6.54 9.83
C ILE A 105 9.47 5.45 10.12
N LEU A 106 8.19 5.71 9.85
CA LEU A 106 7.17 4.68 9.89
C LEU A 106 7.30 3.83 8.63
N PHE A 107 8.45 3.15 8.50
CA PHE A 107 8.50 1.88 7.81
C PHE A 107 7.56 1.00 8.61
N CYS A 108 6.33 0.82 8.15
CA CYS A 108 5.38 -0.06 8.80
C CYS A 108 5.77 -1.53 8.54
N PHE A 109 6.97 -1.92 9.00
CA PHE A 109 7.34 -3.31 9.26
C PHE A 109 6.61 -3.76 10.52
N SER A 110 5.28 -3.86 10.45
CA SER A 110 4.55 -4.66 11.43
C SER A 110 4.49 -6.08 10.89
N ALA A 111 5.65 -6.74 10.94
CA ALA A 111 5.78 -8.18 11.01
C ALA A 111 5.26 -8.59 12.38
N LYS A 112 3.98 -8.97 12.47
CA LYS A 112 3.51 -9.75 13.61
C LYS A 112 3.25 -11.16 13.12
N LYS A 113 3.94 -12.08 13.80
CA LYS A 113 3.83 -13.54 13.71
C LYS A 113 2.38 -14.00 13.62
#